data_AF-A0A1A8X546-F1
#
_entry.id   AF-A0A1A8X546-F1
#
_cell.length_a   1.000
_cell.length_b   1.000
_cell.length_c   1.000
_cell.angle_alpha   90.00
_cell.angle_beta   90.00
_cell.angle_gamma   90.00
#
_symmetry.space_group_name_H-M   'P 1'
#
loop_
_entity.id
_entity.type
_entity.pdbx_description
1 polymer ?
#
loop_
_entity_poly.entity_id
_entity_poly.type
_entity_poly.pdbx_seq_one_letter_code
_entity_poly.pdbx_strand_id
1 'polypeptide(L)'
;NPLKKYFQNEGNLFLFSSDFCHYGRRFSFTNILQKYDDRYLFKQIENMDKDAASIISRHDIDNDERSISPFVDFIDYLNKTRNTICGSNPIKIMLFVKH
;
A
#
# COMPACT_ATOMS: atom_id res chain seq x y z
N ASN A 1 -12.08 -15.30 7.82
CA ASN A 1 -12.16 -14.14 6.91
C ASN A 1 -13.55 -14.13 6.25
N PRO A 2 -14.46 -13.24 6.66
CA PRO A 2 -15.85 -13.19 6.16
C PRO A 2 -15.96 -12.89 4.66
N LEU A 3 -14.92 -12.31 4.04
CA LEU A 3 -14.90 -11.98 2.62
C LEU A 3 -14.41 -13.13 1.72
N LYS A 4 -13.81 -14.18 2.30
CA LYS A 4 -13.13 -15.25 1.54
C LYS A 4 -14.01 -15.89 0.46
N LYS A 5 -15.28 -16.20 0.78
CA LYS A 5 -16.22 -16.82 -0.17
C LYS A 5 -16.53 -15.95 -1.39
N TYR A 6 -16.41 -14.63 -1.26
CA TYR A 6 -16.63 -13.71 -2.37
C TYR A 6 -15.37 -13.60 -3.25
N PHE A 7 -14.17 -13.64 -2.66
CA PHE A 7 -12.90 -13.64 -3.39
C PHE A 7 -12.67 -14.89 -4.23
N GLN A 8 -13.23 -16.04 -3.81
CA GLN A 8 -13.13 -17.32 -4.53
C GLN A 8 -14.11 -17.45 -5.70
N ASN A 9 -15.01 -16.49 -5.89
CA ASN A 9 -15.97 -16.50 -7.00
C ASN A 9 -15.46 -15.58 -8.12
N GLU A 10 -15.00 -16.18 -9.21
CA GLU A 10 -14.46 -15.48 -10.39
C GLU A 10 -15.46 -14.55 -11.09
N GLY A 11 -16.77 -14.70 -10.83
CA GLY A 11 -17.80 -13.78 -11.33
C GLY A 11 -17.87 -12.44 -10.59
N ASN A 12 -17.09 -12.27 -9.52
CA ASN A 12 -17.06 -11.04 -8.72
C ASN A 12 -15.91 -10.13 -9.12
N LEU A 13 -16.18 -8.83 -9.17
CA LEU A 13 -15.17 -7.77 -9.25
C LEU A 13 -15.02 -7.10 -7.88
N PHE A 14 -13.78 -6.93 -7.42
CA PHE A 14 -13.45 -6.14 -6.24
C PHE A 14 -12.85 -4.79 -6.64
N LEU A 15 -13.48 -3.71 -6.22
CA LEU A 15 -12.96 -2.34 -6.40
C LEU A 15 -12.42 -1.83 -5.07
N PHE A 16 -11.12 -1.60 -4.99
CA PHE A 16 -10.46 -1.02 -3.82
C PHE A 16 -10.20 0.47 -4.07
N SER A 17 -11.01 1.33 -3.43
CA SER A 17 -10.90 2.79 -3.57
C SER A 17 -9.90 3.36 -2.57
N SER A 18 -8.92 4.14 -3.03
CA SER A 18 -7.97 4.83 -2.16
C SER A 18 -7.36 6.05 -2.83
N ASP A 19 -7.28 7.14 -2.07
CA ASP A 19 -6.25 8.18 -2.29
C ASP A 19 -4.95 7.78 -1.59
N PHE A 20 -3.82 8.30 -2.07
CA PHE A 20 -2.49 8.10 -1.50
C PHE A 20 -2.12 9.27 -0.57
N CYS A 21 -0.89 9.77 -0.57
CA CYS A 21 -0.40 10.70 0.43
C CYS A 21 -1.22 12.00 0.49
N HIS A 22 -1.83 12.25 1.66
CA HIS A 22 -2.35 13.54 2.07
C HIS A 22 -1.26 14.29 2.84
N TYR A 23 -0.48 15.10 2.12
CA TYR A 23 0.63 15.88 2.67
C TYR A 23 0.21 17.30 3.06
N GLY A 24 0.69 17.75 4.22
CA GLY A 24 0.60 19.14 4.66
C GLY A 24 0.06 19.28 6.08
N ARG A 25 0.20 20.50 6.63
CA ARG A 25 -0.25 20.82 8.00
C ARG A 25 -1.73 20.56 8.22
N ARG A 26 -2.58 20.78 7.20
CA ARG A 26 -4.03 20.49 7.24
C ARG A 26 -4.33 19.01 7.52
N PHE A 27 -3.42 18.11 7.16
CA PHE A 27 -3.54 16.66 7.35
C PHE A 27 -2.68 16.13 8.51
N SER A 28 -2.05 17.03 9.29
CA SER A 28 -1.13 16.68 10.36
C SER A 28 0.02 15.74 9.92
N PHE A 29 0.41 15.80 8.65
CA PHE A 29 1.44 14.96 8.07
C PHE A 29 2.40 15.78 7.22
N THR A 30 3.61 15.98 7.74
CA THR A 30 4.69 16.71 7.02
C THR A 30 6.03 15.99 7.07
N ASN A 31 6.11 14.85 7.77
CA ASN A 31 7.35 14.12 7.99
C ASN A 31 7.58 13.12 6.85
N ILE A 32 8.52 13.41 5.96
CA ILE A 32 9.00 12.48 4.95
C ILE A 32 10.34 11.91 5.42
N LEU A 33 10.50 10.59 5.34
CA LEU A 33 11.75 9.95 5.73
C LEU A 33 12.89 10.35 4.79
N GLN A 34 14.11 10.48 5.33
CA GLN A 34 15.33 10.77 4.58
C GLN A 34 15.58 9.80 3.40
N LYS A 35 15.05 8.57 3.47
CA LYS A 35 15.08 7.59 2.37
C LYS A 35 14.52 8.17 1.06
N TYR A 36 13.55 9.07 1.12
CA TYR A 36 12.88 9.66 -0.04
C TYR A 36 13.39 11.06 -0.38
N ASP A 37 14.56 11.44 0.14
CA ASP A 37 15.09 12.78 -0.07
C ASP A 37 15.29 13.10 -1.56
N ASP A 38 14.91 14.31 -1.92
CA ASP A 38 14.99 14.88 -3.25
C ASP A 38 15.00 16.40 -3.12
N ARG A 39 15.58 17.09 -4.11
CA ARG A 39 15.55 18.56 -4.20
C ARG A 39 14.12 19.11 -4.11
N TYR A 40 13.13 18.40 -4.65
CA TYR A 40 11.75 18.88 -4.70
C TYR A 40 10.83 18.05 -3.81
N LEU A 41 10.09 18.72 -2.91
CA LEU A 41 9.14 18.07 -2.00
C LEU A 41 8.11 17.18 -2.71
N PHE A 42 7.59 17.61 -3.86
CA PHE A 42 6.62 16.81 -4.62
C PHE A 42 7.22 15.47 -5.08
N LYS A 43 8.53 15.44 -5.40
CA LYS A 43 9.23 14.19 -5.73
C LYS A 43 9.44 13.31 -4.52
N GLN A 44 9.68 13.89 -3.35
CA GLN A 44 9.77 13.10 -2.11
C GLN A 44 8.43 12.37 -1.83
N ILE A 45 7.31 13.09 -1.98
CA ILE A 45 5.96 12.52 -1.86
C ILE A 45 5.72 11.46 -2.96
N GLU A 46 6.04 11.78 -4.22
CA GLU A 46 5.91 10.85 -5.34
C GLU A 46 6.72 9.56 -5.12
N ASN A 47 7.96 9.66 -4.64
CA ASN A 47 8.82 8.52 -4.35
C ASN A 47 8.24 7.65 -3.22
N MET A 48 7.71 8.28 -2.17
CA MET A 48 7.05 7.57 -1.08
C MET A 48 5.77 6.86 -1.55
N ASP A 49 4.96 7.48 -2.41
CA ASP A 49 3.76 6.88 -2.98
C ASP A 49 4.08 5.76 -3.99
N LYS A 50 5.13 5.92 -4.79
CA LYS A 50 5.64 4.86 -5.69
C LYS A 50 6.15 3.65 -4.92
N ASP A 51 6.75 3.83 -3.74
CA ASP A 51 7.19 2.72 -2.87
C ASP A 51 5.98 1.88 -2.43
N ALA A 52 4.89 2.52 -1.98
CA ALA A 52 3.63 1.84 -1.68
C ALA A 52 3.05 1.13 -2.92
N ALA A 53 2.97 1.82 -4.06
CA ALA A 53 2.43 1.26 -5.29
C ALA A 53 3.25 0.05 -5.78
N SER A 54 4.58 0.11 -5.68
CA SER A 54 5.49 -0.99 -5.99
C SER A 54 5.24 -2.21 -5.11
N ILE A 55 5.06 -2.02 -3.80
CA ILE A 55 4.69 -3.11 -2.88
C ILE A 55 3.35 -3.74 -3.28
N ILE A 56 2.34 -2.91 -3.52
CA ILE A 56 0.98 -3.37 -3.89
C ILE A 56 1.00 -4.12 -5.21
N SER A 57 1.79 -3.69 -6.19
CA SER A 57 1.83 -4.27 -7.54
C SER A 57 2.45 -5.67 -7.57
N ARG A 58 3.14 -6.08 -6.50
CA ARG A 58 3.67 -7.45 -6.35
C ARG A 58 2.64 -8.47 -5.86
N HIS A 59 1.38 -8.06 -5.64
CA HIS A 59 0.29 -8.91 -5.16
C HIS A 59 0.19 -10.27 -5.90
N ASP A 60 0.48 -10.30 -7.20
CA ASP A 60 0.32 -11.48 -8.05
C ASP A 60 1.64 -12.23 -8.35
N ILE A 61 2.78 -11.81 -7.78
CA ILE A 61 4.11 -12.43 -8.03
C ILE A 61 4.38 -13.58 -7.02
N ASP A 62 3.36 -14.01 -6.29
CA ASP A 62 3.45 -14.89 -5.12
C ASP A 62 3.55 -16.41 -5.46
N ASN A 63 4.30 -16.76 -6.52
CA ASN A 63 4.64 -18.16 -6.83
C ASN A 63 6.01 -18.60 -6.26
N ASP A 64 6.78 -17.68 -5.67
CA ASP A 64 8.06 -18.00 -5.01
C ASP A 64 7.89 -17.97 -3.50
N GLU A 65 7.89 -19.15 -2.86
CA GLU A 65 7.78 -19.33 -1.41
C GLU A 65 8.90 -18.61 -0.61
N ARG A 66 9.96 -18.17 -1.27
CA ARG A 66 11.06 -17.39 -0.66
C ARG A 66 10.83 -15.88 -0.66
N SER A 67 9.79 -15.39 -1.33
CA SER A 67 9.49 -13.96 -1.42
C SER A 67 8.75 -13.48 -0.16
N ILE A 68 9.15 -12.31 0.36
CA ILE A 68 8.44 -11.68 1.49
C ILE A 68 7.07 -11.24 1.00
N SER A 69 6.03 -11.66 1.73
CA SER A 69 4.63 -11.37 1.39
C SER A 69 4.41 -9.85 1.21
N PRO A 70 3.82 -9.40 0.08
CA PRO A 70 3.44 -8.00 -0.14
C PRO A 70 2.61 -7.39 1.01
N PHE A 71 1.82 -8.21 1.71
CA PHE A 71 1.10 -7.81 2.91
C PHE A 71 2.04 -7.35 4.03
N VAL A 72 3.09 -8.12 4.32
CA VAL A 72 4.06 -7.82 5.38
C VAL A 72 4.84 -6.56 5.02
N ASP A 73 5.30 -6.45 3.77
CA ASP A 73 6.01 -5.27 3.27
C ASP A 73 5.16 -4.00 3.36
N PHE A 74 3.86 -4.11 3.06
CA PHE A 74 2.95 -2.96 3.12
C PHE A 74 2.70 -2.51 4.56
N ILE A 75 2.57 -3.45 5.50
CA ILE A 75 2.48 -3.13 6.94
C ILE A 75 3.75 -2.43 7.42
N ASP A 76 4.92 -2.97 7.06
CA ASP A 76 6.22 -2.38 7.40
C ASP A 76 6.39 -0.98 6.82
N TYR A 77 5.99 -0.79 5.56
CA TYR A 77 5.97 0.50 4.89
C TYR A 77 5.10 1.51 5.67
N LEU A 78 3.86 1.15 6.01
CA LEU A 78 2.96 2.06 6.74
C LEU A 78 3.50 2.40 8.13
N ASN A 79 4.11 1.43 8.82
CA ASN A 79 4.70 1.64 10.14
C ASN A 79 5.89 2.62 10.09
N LYS A 80 6.76 2.47 9.08
CA LYS A 80 7.95 3.31 8.89
C LYS A 80 7.58 4.71 8.41
N THR A 81 6.75 4.81 7.37
CA THR A 81 6.46 6.07 6.69
C THR A 81 5.35 6.88 7.34
N ARG A 82 4.40 6.20 8.01
CA ARG A 82 3.13 6.79 8.47
C ARG A 82 2.35 7.49 7.34
N ASN A 83 2.55 7.07 6.08
CA ASN A 83 1.85 7.67 4.94
C ASN A 83 0.32 7.63 5.14
N THR A 84 -0.34 8.71 4.76
CA THR A 84 -1.77 8.99 4.99
C THR A 84 -2.69 8.37 3.93
N ILE A 85 -2.38 7.15 3.50
CA ILE A 85 -3.19 6.38 2.52
C ILE A 85 -4.55 6.02 3.12
N CYS A 86 -5.62 6.63 2.63
CA CYS A 86 -6.97 6.47 3.17
C CYS A 86 -7.53 5.04 3.03
N GLY A 87 -7.22 4.37 1.92
CA GLY A 87 -7.63 2.99 1.65
C GLY A 87 -6.66 1.94 2.18
N SER A 88 -5.78 2.27 3.12
CA SER A 88 -4.77 1.33 3.65
C SER A 88 -5.37 0.04 4.22
N ASN A 89 -6.57 0.08 4.82
CA ASN A 89 -7.22 -1.12 5.34
C ASN A 89 -7.82 -2.01 4.23
N PRO A 90 -8.60 -1.49 3.26
CA PRO A 90 -8.97 -2.25 2.07
C PRO A 90 -7.78 -2.87 1.34
N ILE A 91 -6.68 -2.13 1.15
CA ILE A 91 -5.46 -2.63 0.50
C ILE A 91 -4.83 -3.79 1.30
N LYS A 92 -4.76 -3.70 2.63
CA LYS A 92 -4.29 -4.81 3.49
C LYS A 92 -5.14 -6.06 3.32
N ILE A 93 -6.46 -5.92 3.21
CA ILE A 93 -7.37 -7.05 3.00
C ILE A 93 -7.09 -7.70 1.65
N MET A 94 -6.94 -6.90 0.59
CA MET A 94 -6.56 -7.36 -0.75
C MET A 94 -5.26 -8.20 -0.65
N LEU A 95 -4.17 -7.60 -0.17
CA LEU A 95 -2.85 -8.25 -0.06
C LEU A 95 -2.81 -9.48 0.85
N PHE A 96 -3.73 -9.60 1.81
CA PHE A 96 -3.81 -10.77 2.69
C PHE A 96 -4.53 -11.95 2.04
N VAL A 97 -5.46 -11.69 1.11
CA VAL A 97 -6.24 -12.73 0.47
C VAL A 97 -5.48 -13.24 -0.74
N LYS A 98 -4.89 -14.43 -0.60
CA LYS A 98 -4.40 -15.20 -1.75
C LYS A 98 -5.59 -15.67 -2.59
N HIS A 99 -5.54 -15.40 -3.89
CA HIS A 99 -6.42 -16.03 -4.87
C HIS A 99 -6.06 -17.52 -5.01
#